data_AF-A0A2V1JRW9-F1
#
_entry.id   AF-A0A2V1JRW9-F1
#
_cell.length_a   1.000
_cell.length_b   1.000
_cell.length_c   1.000
_cell.angle_alpha   90.00
_cell.angle_beta   90.00
_cell.angle_gamma   90.00
#
_symmetry.space_group_name_H-M   'P 1'
#
loop_
_entity.id
_entity.type
_entity.pdbx_description
1 polymer ?
#
loop_
_entity_poly.entity_id
_entity_poly.type
_entity_poly.pdbx_seq_one_letter_code
_entity_poly.pdbx_strand_id
1 'polypeptide(L)'
;MNIKSIKILSEEEQVGLFLSGSAAERNVLYTCTDLDQQEKTDRQRFSVYDNHEDAESRDIEEGFGFPLQRYLDAAGATDVNEIRLGSVDGFESVVTELGSRRYFFPGLLERSAEGKEPREAFISFGKNGIPVKYYPHPTIMFGQQGIDDKNKDYFAKGIRMLVAGSAEQGFWVRGTGLRCNRYFSLSRFFEWDSKHAGIMHWAEVQMEDESIRRVPAVRLHREFWSEQAECTPEAIDQLLAVDAKGQEISKITGDIWLFLADEAFKQVGYFDGQNICTEFSGVIAGELKERKVEKQIRVPGTRADESEFYIQVVKQGQTVACHDYSLRELLHDFGDLESCETYEYYNHNMNHGQGGQRRVTAKGWSLLTLLELLPEIPQREELENGSVKFQIFTNDNYKEKIVLEANELSAYRFLLAYEQDQRSQDGLEKGDTSSWADEDLHFAPIKGTTPFRVYCGKESANPSVYKNAAGMVVTILF
;
A
#
# COMPACT_ATOMS: atom_id res chain seq x y z
N MET A 1 -25.63 -11.79 -13.79
CA MET A 1 -25.71 -13.18 -14.32
C MET A 1 -25.47 -14.12 -13.15
N ASN A 2 -26.24 -15.20 -13.03
CA ASN A 2 -26.12 -16.12 -11.91
C ASN A 2 -25.18 -17.28 -12.25
N ILE A 3 -24.38 -17.70 -11.26
CA ILE A 3 -23.50 -18.86 -11.34
C ILE A 3 -24.29 -20.11 -10.94
N LYS A 4 -24.25 -21.15 -11.77
CA LYS A 4 -24.84 -22.46 -11.50
C LYS A 4 -23.94 -23.32 -10.63
N SER A 5 -22.64 -23.34 -10.90
CA SER A 5 -21.65 -24.06 -10.08
C SER A 5 -20.25 -23.50 -10.28
N ILE A 6 -19.39 -23.69 -9.28
CA ILE A 6 -17.97 -23.36 -9.34
C ILE A 6 -17.13 -24.57 -8.98
N LYS A 7 -16.00 -24.74 -9.65
CA LYS A 7 -15.00 -25.77 -9.35
C LYS A 7 -13.62 -25.12 -9.29
N ILE A 8 -12.98 -25.19 -8.14
CA ILE A 8 -11.57 -24.78 -7.99
C ILE A 8 -10.69 -25.85 -8.62
N LEU A 9 -9.80 -25.43 -9.51
CA LEU A 9 -8.81 -26.28 -10.15
C LEU A 9 -7.61 -26.46 -9.22
N SER A 10 -6.98 -27.63 -9.29
CA SER A 10 -5.79 -27.94 -8.49
C SER A 10 -4.51 -27.25 -8.99
N GLU A 11 -4.58 -26.61 -10.15
CA GLU A 11 -3.45 -25.88 -10.72
C GLU A 11 -3.23 -24.57 -9.96
N GLU A 12 -1.99 -24.38 -9.51
CA GLU A 12 -1.50 -23.15 -8.93
C GLU A 12 -0.71 -22.38 -9.99
N GLU A 13 -0.93 -21.07 -10.05
CA GLU A 13 -0.14 -20.17 -10.88
C GLU A 13 0.42 -19.02 -10.06
N GLN A 14 1.55 -18.49 -10.52
CA GLN A 14 2.19 -17.32 -9.94
C GLN A 14 1.69 -16.07 -10.65
N VAL A 15 1.16 -15.12 -9.87
CA VAL A 15 0.75 -13.81 -10.35
C VAL A 15 1.98 -13.01 -10.74
N GLY A 16 2.05 -12.58 -12.00
CA GLY A 16 3.17 -11.78 -12.51
C GLY A 16 2.91 -10.29 -12.37
N LEU A 17 1.79 -9.80 -12.89
CA LEU A 17 1.36 -8.41 -12.78
C LEU A 17 -0.17 -8.32 -12.77
N PHE A 18 -0.72 -7.66 -11.75
CA PHE A 18 -2.14 -7.34 -11.66
C PHE A 18 -2.35 -5.83 -11.75
N LEU A 19 -3.01 -5.41 -12.83
CA LEU A 19 -3.39 -4.03 -13.09
C LEU A 19 -4.86 -3.84 -12.70
N SER A 20 -5.10 -2.89 -11.81
CA SER A 20 -6.43 -2.56 -11.31
C SER A 20 -6.63 -1.05 -11.15
N GLY A 21 -7.79 -0.63 -10.64
CA GLY A 21 -8.02 0.74 -10.19
C GLY A 21 -9.13 1.46 -10.95
N SER A 22 -9.59 2.56 -10.35
CA SER A 22 -10.79 3.28 -10.76
C SER A 22 -10.69 3.93 -12.16
N ALA A 23 -9.48 4.15 -12.66
CA ALA A 23 -9.27 4.73 -13.99
C ALA A 23 -9.28 3.67 -15.10
N ALA A 24 -9.24 2.38 -14.75
CA ALA A 24 -9.27 1.28 -15.70
C ALA A 24 -10.71 0.78 -15.90
N GLU A 25 -11.13 0.59 -17.15
CA GLU A 25 -12.43 -0.02 -17.48
C GLU A 25 -12.53 -1.47 -17.00
N ARG A 26 -11.41 -2.20 -17.03
CA ARG A 26 -11.29 -3.59 -16.55
C ARG A 26 -9.97 -3.82 -15.84
N ASN A 27 -9.98 -4.74 -14.89
CA ASN A 27 -8.75 -5.22 -14.28
C ASN A 27 -8.11 -6.28 -15.20
N VAL A 28 -6.78 -6.29 -15.22
CA VAL A 28 -6.01 -7.17 -16.10
C VAL A 28 -4.99 -7.93 -15.25
N LEU A 29 -5.05 -9.25 -15.35
CA LEU A 29 -4.11 -10.16 -14.72
C LEU A 29 -3.18 -10.72 -15.79
N TYR A 30 -1.89 -10.66 -15.50
CA TYR A 30 -0.87 -11.41 -16.21
C TYR A 30 -0.21 -12.37 -15.22
N THR A 31 -0.15 -13.64 -15.55
CA THR A 31 0.63 -14.62 -14.78
C THR A 31 2.10 -14.55 -15.17
N CYS A 32 2.99 -15.08 -14.34
CA CYS A 32 4.41 -15.17 -14.71
C CYS A 32 4.59 -15.92 -16.05
N THR A 33 3.77 -16.95 -16.28
CA THR A 33 3.75 -17.69 -17.55
C THR A 33 3.29 -16.82 -18.72
N ASP A 34 2.21 -16.04 -18.56
CA ASP A 34 1.77 -15.11 -19.60
C ASP A 34 2.87 -14.11 -19.96
N LEU A 35 3.52 -13.54 -18.95
CA LEU A 35 4.59 -12.56 -19.13
C LEU A 35 5.80 -13.18 -19.81
N ASP A 36 6.20 -14.41 -19.46
CA ASP A 36 7.30 -15.12 -20.08
C ASP A 36 7.05 -15.41 -21.56
N GLN A 37 5.82 -15.77 -21.92
CA GLN A 37 5.42 -16.08 -23.30
C GLN A 37 5.31 -14.85 -24.21
N GLN A 38 5.24 -13.63 -23.66
CA GLN A 38 5.27 -12.42 -24.48
C GLN A 38 6.59 -12.29 -25.23
N GLU A 39 6.54 -12.23 -26.56
CA GLU A 39 7.70 -11.95 -27.40
C GLU A 39 8.12 -10.48 -27.22
N LYS A 40 9.12 -10.26 -26.37
CA LYS A 40 9.64 -8.93 -26.03
C LYS A 40 10.50 -8.43 -27.19
N THR A 41 10.08 -7.32 -27.80
CA THR A 41 10.72 -6.78 -29.02
C THR A 41 11.48 -5.49 -28.75
N ASP A 42 11.12 -4.74 -27.72
CA ASP A 42 11.57 -3.36 -27.58
C ASP A 42 12.71 -3.24 -26.58
N ARG A 43 13.70 -2.43 -26.94
CA ARG A 43 14.82 -2.05 -26.07
C ARG A 43 14.82 -0.54 -25.91
N GLN A 44 14.92 -0.08 -24.68
CA GLN A 44 14.95 1.35 -24.41
C GLN A 44 16.00 1.66 -23.36
N ARG A 45 16.76 2.74 -23.57
CA ARG A 45 17.82 3.18 -22.67
C ARG A 45 17.36 4.29 -21.74
N PHE A 46 17.79 4.20 -20.50
CA PHE A 46 17.47 5.09 -19.40
C PHE A 46 18.75 5.54 -18.70
N SER A 47 18.74 6.76 -18.17
CA SER A 47 19.86 7.33 -17.41
C SER A 47 19.73 6.91 -15.94
N VAL A 48 20.84 6.47 -15.33
CA VAL A 48 20.90 6.04 -13.93
C VAL A 48 21.52 7.13 -13.06
N TYR A 49 21.01 7.30 -11.84
CA TYR A 49 21.65 8.15 -10.83
C TYR A 49 22.13 7.33 -9.62
N ASP A 50 23.37 7.57 -9.21
CA ASP A 50 23.96 7.06 -7.95
C ASP A 50 24.57 8.24 -7.15
N ASN A 51 23.96 8.52 -5.99
CA ASN A 51 24.24 9.56 -4.97
C ASN A 51 23.29 10.78 -4.89
N HIS A 52 23.47 11.60 -3.85
CA HIS A 52 22.45 12.51 -3.35
C HIS A 52 22.57 13.98 -3.76
N GLU A 53 23.59 14.46 -4.50
CA GLU A 53 23.77 15.93 -4.59
C GLU A 53 24.36 16.55 -5.89
N ASP A 54 24.56 15.84 -7.02
CA ASP A 54 25.22 16.47 -8.19
C ASP A 54 24.50 16.32 -9.55
N ALA A 55 24.62 17.29 -10.44
CA ALA A 55 23.91 17.36 -11.73
C ALA A 55 24.49 16.46 -12.86
N GLU A 56 24.90 15.22 -12.55
CA GLU A 56 25.60 14.33 -13.49
C GLU A 56 25.01 12.91 -13.54
N SER A 57 24.65 12.44 -14.73
CA SER A 57 24.32 11.03 -14.98
C SER A 57 25.60 10.19 -14.97
N ARG A 58 25.72 9.24 -14.03
CA ARG A 58 26.93 8.40 -13.89
C ARG A 58 26.91 7.10 -14.70
N ASP A 59 25.73 6.60 -15.08
CA ASP A 59 25.58 5.32 -15.80
C ASP A 59 24.32 5.27 -16.68
N ILE A 60 24.22 4.24 -17.54
CA ILE A 60 23.11 3.99 -18.46
C ILE A 60 22.60 2.55 -18.29
N GLU A 61 21.28 2.40 -18.28
CA GLU A 61 20.62 1.10 -18.27
C GLU A 61 19.73 0.91 -19.49
N GLU A 62 19.81 -0.27 -20.09
CA GLU A 62 18.91 -0.71 -21.16
C GLU A 62 17.84 -1.63 -20.57
N GLY A 63 16.58 -1.19 -20.66
CA GLY A 63 15.41 -2.01 -20.41
C GLY A 63 15.03 -2.82 -21.64
N PHE A 64 14.40 -3.98 -21.40
CA PHE A 64 13.90 -4.88 -22.43
C PHE A 64 12.47 -5.31 -22.10
N GLY A 65 11.50 -4.93 -22.92
CA GLY A 65 10.08 -5.07 -22.58
C GLY A 65 9.18 -4.22 -23.45
N PHE A 66 8.23 -3.49 -22.85
CA PHE A 66 7.25 -2.67 -23.58
C PHE A 66 6.93 -1.35 -22.85
N PRO A 67 6.43 -0.34 -23.57
CA PRO A 67 5.87 0.87 -22.94
C PRO A 67 4.78 0.53 -21.93
N LEU A 68 4.75 1.24 -20.80
CA LEU A 68 3.68 1.11 -19.80
C LEU A 68 2.29 1.32 -20.43
N GLN A 69 2.19 2.22 -21.41
CA GLN A 69 0.94 2.52 -22.10
C GLN A 69 0.29 1.27 -22.69
N ARG A 70 1.07 0.28 -23.16
CA ARG A 70 0.52 -0.99 -23.66
C ARG A 70 -0.33 -1.73 -22.62
N TYR A 71 0.10 -1.70 -21.35
CA TYR A 71 -0.61 -2.34 -20.25
C TYR A 71 -1.82 -1.52 -19.81
N LEU A 72 -1.69 -0.19 -19.79
CA LEU A 72 -2.81 0.72 -19.52
C LEU A 72 -3.92 0.61 -20.58
N ASP A 73 -3.56 0.53 -21.86
CA ASP A 73 -4.49 0.35 -22.98
C ASP A 73 -5.24 -0.98 -22.88
N ALA A 74 -4.56 -2.06 -22.49
CA ALA A 74 -5.19 -3.38 -22.29
C ALA A 74 -6.25 -3.35 -21.18
N ALA A 75 -6.11 -2.44 -20.22
CA ALA A 75 -7.07 -2.22 -19.15
C ALA A 75 -8.16 -1.18 -19.47
N GLY A 76 -8.08 -0.54 -20.65
CA GLY A 76 -8.94 0.59 -21.01
C GLY A 76 -8.72 1.80 -20.12
N ALA A 77 -7.51 1.98 -19.56
CA ALA A 77 -7.25 3.04 -18.61
C ALA A 77 -7.09 4.41 -19.29
N THR A 78 -7.84 5.41 -18.83
CA THR A 78 -7.84 6.78 -19.39
C THR A 78 -7.47 7.83 -18.35
N ASP A 79 -6.91 8.96 -18.78
CA ASP A 79 -6.53 10.10 -17.93
C ASP A 79 -5.64 9.75 -16.71
N VAL A 80 -4.79 8.74 -16.88
CA VAL A 80 -3.90 8.24 -15.83
C VAL A 80 -2.73 9.20 -15.63
N ASN A 81 -2.87 10.12 -14.66
CA ASN A 81 -1.80 11.03 -14.25
C ASN A 81 -0.99 10.52 -13.05
N GLU A 82 -1.49 9.49 -12.35
CA GLU A 82 -0.85 8.87 -11.20
C GLU A 82 -1.08 7.36 -11.24
N ILE A 83 -0.03 6.60 -10.88
CA ILE A 83 -0.14 5.16 -10.64
C ILE A 83 0.46 4.80 -9.29
N ARG A 84 -0.10 3.79 -8.64
CA ARG A 84 0.52 3.13 -7.47
C ARG A 84 1.08 1.77 -7.89
N LEU A 85 2.25 1.44 -7.36
CA LEU A 85 2.96 0.20 -7.63
C LEU A 85 3.18 -0.56 -6.33
N GLY A 86 3.07 -1.88 -6.39
CA GLY A 86 3.48 -2.81 -5.32
C GLY A 86 4.44 -3.85 -5.86
N SER A 87 5.52 -4.10 -5.12
CA SER A 87 6.51 -5.12 -5.43
C SER A 87 6.29 -6.40 -4.63
N VAL A 88 6.85 -7.50 -5.13
CA VAL A 88 6.89 -8.81 -4.44
C VAL A 88 7.49 -8.76 -3.04
N ASP A 89 8.39 -7.82 -2.77
CA ASP A 89 9.05 -7.64 -1.47
C ASP A 89 8.27 -6.72 -0.52
N GLY A 90 7.01 -6.40 -0.86
CA GLY A 90 6.14 -5.54 -0.07
C GLY A 90 6.44 -4.04 -0.18
N PHE A 91 7.39 -3.62 -1.01
CA PHE A 91 7.59 -2.19 -1.27
C PHE A 91 6.47 -1.62 -2.12
N GLU A 92 6.04 -0.43 -1.76
CA GLU A 92 5.08 0.36 -2.53
C GLU A 92 5.69 1.68 -2.97
N SER A 93 5.19 2.16 -4.10
CA SER A 93 5.52 3.50 -4.55
C SER A 93 4.39 4.13 -5.34
N VAL A 94 4.35 5.45 -5.37
CA VAL A 94 3.40 6.23 -6.15
C VAL A 94 4.17 7.04 -7.17
N VAL A 95 3.88 6.80 -8.44
CA VAL A 95 4.43 7.59 -9.53
C VAL A 95 3.41 8.65 -9.88
N THR A 96 3.70 9.86 -9.44
CA THR A 96 2.92 11.05 -9.79
C THR A 96 3.35 11.60 -11.15
N GLU A 97 2.50 12.45 -11.73
CA GLU A 97 2.77 13.16 -12.99
C GLU A 97 3.23 12.23 -14.12
N LEU A 98 2.47 11.16 -14.38
CA LEU A 98 2.79 10.22 -15.45
C LEU A 98 2.83 10.91 -16.84
N GLY A 99 2.02 11.95 -17.03
CA GLY A 99 2.01 12.80 -18.23
C GLY A 99 3.15 13.82 -18.31
N SER A 100 3.96 14.00 -17.26
CA SER A 100 5.11 14.91 -17.30
C SER A 100 6.16 14.40 -18.28
N ARG A 101 6.76 15.32 -19.05
CA ARG A 101 7.80 14.97 -20.01
C ARG A 101 9.06 14.50 -19.29
N ARG A 102 9.45 13.26 -19.57
CA ARG A 102 10.66 12.61 -19.06
C ARG A 102 11.65 12.38 -20.19
N TYR A 103 12.92 12.31 -19.86
CA TYR A 103 14.02 12.33 -20.81
C TYR A 103 15.11 11.30 -20.48
N PHE A 104 15.75 10.78 -21.51
CA PHE A 104 17.03 10.09 -21.43
C PHE A 104 18.10 11.05 -21.92
N PHE A 105 19.26 11.00 -21.28
CA PHE A 105 20.39 11.85 -21.63
C PHE A 105 21.58 10.98 -22.09
N PRO A 106 21.69 10.70 -23.40
CA PRO A 106 22.84 9.96 -23.93
C PRO A 106 24.12 10.79 -23.80
N GLY A 107 25.03 10.38 -22.92
CA GLY A 107 26.40 10.92 -22.89
C GLY A 107 26.52 12.37 -22.42
N LEU A 108 25.89 12.73 -21.29
CA LEU A 108 26.12 14.03 -20.64
C LEU A 108 27.61 14.18 -20.30
N LEU A 109 28.32 15.00 -21.05
CA LEU A 109 29.48 15.71 -20.52
C LEU A 109 28.98 16.66 -19.43
N GLU A 110 29.70 16.71 -18.31
CA GLU A 110 29.50 17.64 -17.19
C GLU A 110 28.87 18.97 -17.66
N ARG A 111 27.65 19.26 -17.18
CA ARG A 111 26.96 20.56 -17.30
C ARG A 111 26.36 20.99 -18.66
N SER A 112 25.93 20.07 -19.53
CA SER A 112 25.12 20.43 -20.73
C SER A 112 23.73 19.77 -20.75
N ALA A 113 22.70 20.48 -21.22
CA ALA A 113 21.35 19.96 -21.45
C ALA A 113 21.07 19.61 -22.92
N GLU A 114 22.07 19.73 -23.81
CA GLU A 114 21.95 19.38 -25.23
C GLU A 114 21.91 17.86 -25.43
N GLY A 115 21.01 17.38 -26.30
CA GLY A 115 20.92 15.95 -26.66
C GLY A 115 19.87 15.12 -25.92
N LYS A 116 18.99 15.74 -25.11
CA LYS A 116 17.91 15.02 -24.40
C LYS A 116 16.91 14.37 -25.34
N GLU A 117 16.59 13.10 -25.10
CA GLU A 117 15.58 12.36 -25.85
C GLU A 117 14.36 12.08 -24.96
N PRO A 118 13.12 12.32 -25.42
CA PRO A 118 11.93 11.94 -24.66
C PRO A 118 11.92 10.45 -24.32
N ARG A 119 11.41 10.14 -23.14
CA ARG A 119 11.23 8.79 -22.64
C ARG A 119 9.87 8.66 -21.98
N GLU A 120 9.16 7.63 -22.40
CA GLU A 120 7.97 7.18 -21.72
C GLU A 120 8.31 6.22 -20.57
N ALA A 121 7.31 5.93 -19.75
CA ALA A 121 7.38 4.86 -18.77
C ALA A 121 7.41 3.50 -19.46
N PHE A 122 8.19 2.57 -18.93
CA PHE A 122 8.49 1.31 -19.60
C PHE A 122 8.48 0.16 -18.61
N ILE A 123 7.80 -0.93 -18.95
CA ILE A 123 7.78 -2.18 -18.20
C ILE A 123 8.87 -3.07 -18.77
N SER A 124 9.86 -3.40 -17.94
CA SER A 124 11.06 -4.12 -18.35
C SER A 124 11.17 -5.48 -17.66
N PHE A 125 11.56 -6.50 -18.41
CA PHE A 125 11.80 -7.88 -17.94
C PHE A 125 13.29 -8.23 -17.88
N GLY A 126 14.15 -7.31 -18.34
CA GLY A 126 15.59 -7.46 -18.31
C GLY A 126 16.30 -6.11 -18.28
N LYS A 127 17.50 -6.10 -17.73
CA LYS A 127 18.37 -4.94 -17.61
C LYS A 127 19.73 -5.29 -18.20
N ASN A 128 20.18 -4.51 -19.19
CA ASN A 128 21.46 -4.69 -19.87
C ASN A 128 21.65 -6.12 -20.42
N GLY A 129 20.57 -6.70 -20.97
CA GLY A 129 20.56 -8.07 -21.50
C GLY A 129 20.52 -9.18 -20.44
N ILE A 130 20.45 -8.84 -19.15
CA ILE A 130 20.34 -9.78 -18.04
C ILE A 130 18.89 -9.72 -17.53
N PRO A 131 18.19 -10.85 -17.33
CA PRO A 131 16.89 -10.84 -16.65
C PRO A 131 16.96 -10.09 -15.32
N VAL A 132 15.91 -9.35 -14.95
CA VAL A 132 15.86 -8.69 -13.64
C VAL A 132 16.09 -9.75 -12.57
N LYS A 133 17.19 -9.62 -11.80
CA LYS A 133 17.59 -10.69 -10.87
C LYS A 133 16.53 -10.87 -9.78
N TYR A 134 16.40 -12.13 -9.33
CA TYR A 134 15.61 -12.63 -8.18
C TYR A 134 14.12 -12.91 -8.40
N TYR A 135 13.45 -12.30 -9.40
CA TYR A 135 12.01 -12.52 -9.58
C TYR A 135 11.62 -12.64 -11.07
N PRO A 136 10.64 -13.49 -11.44
CA PRO A 136 10.07 -13.53 -12.80
C PRO A 136 9.19 -12.29 -13.12
N HIS A 137 9.16 -11.32 -12.21
CA HIS A 137 8.26 -10.17 -12.28
C HIS A 137 8.95 -9.02 -13.02
N PRO A 138 8.21 -8.19 -13.77
CA PRO A 138 8.79 -7.03 -14.43
C PRO A 138 9.26 -5.99 -13.42
N THR A 139 10.07 -5.04 -13.88
CA THR A 139 10.34 -3.78 -13.18
C THR A 139 9.78 -2.62 -14.01
N ILE A 140 9.59 -1.46 -13.38
CA ILE A 140 9.25 -0.24 -14.12
C ILE A 140 10.48 0.63 -14.29
N MET A 141 10.61 1.23 -15.47
CA MET A 141 11.70 2.14 -15.83
C MET A 141 11.09 3.44 -16.33
N PHE A 142 11.71 4.57 -15.99
CA PHE A 142 11.22 5.90 -16.38
C PHE A 142 12.35 6.72 -16.98
N GLY A 143 12.01 7.64 -17.89
CA GLY A 143 12.92 8.76 -18.16
C GLY A 143 13.08 9.66 -16.93
N GLN A 144 14.10 10.51 -16.96
CA GLN A 144 14.35 11.54 -15.97
C GLN A 144 13.61 12.84 -16.34
N GLN A 145 12.85 13.41 -15.42
CA GLN A 145 12.40 14.81 -15.54
C GLN A 145 13.62 15.72 -15.31
N GLY A 146 13.64 16.94 -15.87
CA GLY A 146 14.77 17.87 -15.70
C GLY A 146 15.30 17.89 -14.26
N ILE A 147 16.62 17.77 -14.11
CA ILE A 147 17.39 17.48 -12.90
C ILE A 147 16.78 18.08 -11.61
N ASP A 148 15.95 17.30 -10.90
CA ASP A 148 15.68 17.43 -9.46
C ASP A 148 15.32 16.06 -8.84
N ASP A 149 15.56 15.91 -7.53
CA ASP A 149 15.83 14.66 -6.79
C ASP A 149 14.69 13.62 -6.68
N LYS A 150 13.55 13.82 -7.35
CA LYS A 150 12.29 13.15 -6.97
C LYS A 150 12.06 11.72 -7.48
N ASN A 151 12.97 11.15 -8.29
CA ASN A 151 12.66 9.97 -9.11
C ASN A 151 13.57 8.73 -8.92
N LYS A 152 14.35 8.64 -7.83
CA LYS A 152 15.49 7.73 -7.72
C LYS A 152 15.18 6.23 -7.47
N ASP A 153 14.02 5.86 -6.93
CA ASP A 153 13.83 4.50 -6.34
C ASP A 153 13.10 3.45 -7.20
N TYR A 154 12.71 3.75 -8.43
CA TYR A 154 11.74 2.90 -9.16
C TYR A 154 12.34 1.72 -9.95
N PHE A 155 13.65 1.71 -10.19
CA PHE A 155 14.25 0.88 -11.25
C PHE A 155 14.48 -0.61 -10.92
N ALA A 156 14.27 -1.08 -9.69
CA ALA A 156 14.90 -2.33 -9.26
C ALA A 156 14.03 -3.35 -8.51
N LYS A 157 12.70 -3.23 -8.51
CA LYS A 157 11.85 -4.13 -7.71
C LYS A 157 10.85 -4.86 -8.62
N GLY A 158 10.77 -6.18 -8.48
CA GLY A 158 9.80 -6.99 -9.20
C GLY A 158 8.39 -6.53 -8.85
N ILE A 159 7.73 -5.81 -9.75
CA ILE A 159 6.38 -5.28 -9.54
C ILE A 159 5.35 -6.38 -9.78
N ARG A 160 4.38 -6.47 -8.89
CA ARG A 160 3.25 -7.40 -8.97
C ARG A 160 1.90 -6.67 -9.02
N MET A 161 1.83 -5.48 -8.44
CA MET A 161 0.61 -4.67 -8.38
C MET A 161 0.82 -3.36 -9.13
N LEU A 162 -0.13 -2.99 -10.00
CA LEU A 162 -0.27 -1.65 -10.56
C LEU A 162 -1.70 -1.15 -10.37
N VAL A 163 -1.85 0.05 -9.83
CA VAL A 163 -3.15 0.70 -9.67
C VAL A 163 -3.18 1.97 -10.51
N ALA A 164 -4.09 2.04 -11.48
CA ALA A 164 -4.37 3.23 -12.27
C ALA A 164 -5.51 4.02 -11.61
N GLY A 165 -5.23 5.25 -11.19
CA GLY A 165 -6.18 6.04 -10.39
C GLY A 165 -6.24 5.58 -8.93
N SER A 166 -7.44 5.50 -8.36
CA SER A 166 -7.63 5.10 -6.94
C SER A 166 -7.83 3.58 -6.84
N ALA A 167 -7.52 3.01 -5.68
CA ALA A 167 -7.75 1.59 -5.47
C ALA A 167 -9.25 1.32 -5.40
N GLU A 168 -9.68 0.20 -5.97
CA GLU A 168 -11.07 -0.24 -5.88
C GLU A 168 -11.25 -1.12 -4.65
N GLN A 169 -12.41 -1.04 -4.02
CA GLN A 169 -12.73 -1.90 -2.88
C GLN A 169 -13.09 -3.31 -3.36
N GLY A 170 -12.47 -4.32 -2.76
CA GLY A 170 -12.82 -5.72 -2.96
C GLY A 170 -13.95 -6.14 -2.02
N PHE A 171 -13.68 -6.13 -0.70
CA PHE A 171 -14.68 -6.45 0.32
C PHE A 171 -14.36 -5.76 1.65
N TRP A 172 -15.31 -5.77 2.58
CA TRP A 172 -15.12 -5.25 3.94
C TRP A 172 -15.23 -6.32 5.01
N VAL A 173 -14.64 -6.06 6.18
CA VAL A 173 -14.89 -6.80 7.42
C VAL A 173 -15.31 -5.79 8.49
N ARG A 174 -16.50 -5.97 9.08
CA ARG A 174 -17.11 -5.00 10.01
C ARG A 174 -17.74 -5.68 11.22
N GLY A 175 -17.84 -4.94 12.32
CA GLY A 175 -18.60 -5.36 13.50
C GLY A 175 -17.86 -5.15 14.83
N THR A 176 -18.52 -5.55 15.92
CA THR A 176 -18.00 -5.40 17.28
C THR A 176 -16.80 -6.29 17.59
N GLY A 177 -16.57 -7.34 16.80
CA GLY A 177 -15.45 -8.26 16.93
C GLY A 177 -14.13 -7.73 16.38
N LEU A 178 -14.07 -6.44 16.03
CA LEU A 178 -12.90 -5.80 15.44
C LEU A 178 -12.49 -4.57 16.25
N ARG A 179 -11.19 -4.28 16.26
CA ARG A 179 -10.68 -2.98 16.74
C ARG A 179 -11.24 -1.82 15.90
N CYS A 180 -11.21 -1.98 14.58
CA CYS A 180 -11.74 -1.05 13.58
C CYS A 180 -12.27 -1.83 12.38
N ASN A 181 -13.20 -1.24 11.63
CA ASN A 181 -13.62 -1.84 10.38
C ASN A 181 -12.43 -1.93 9.42
N ARG A 182 -12.44 -2.94 8.55
CA ARG A 182 -11.39 -3.22 7.58
C ARG A 182 -11.99 -3.21 6.18
N TYR A 183 -11.29 -2.59 5.26
CA TYR A 183 -11.69 -2.49 3.86
C TYR A 183 -10.51 -2.96 3.02
N PHE A 184 -10.70 -4.04 2.30
CA PHE A 184 -9.66 -4.71 1.54
C PHE A 184 -9.74 -4.27 0.09
N SER A 185 -8.66 -3.67 -0.42
CA SER A 185 -8.62 -3.22 -1.81
C SER A 185 -8.46 -4.39 -2.77
N LEU A 186 -9.14 -4.31 -3.90
CA LEU A 186 -9.09 -5.29 -4.98
C LEU A 186 -7.68 -5.39 -5.58
N SER A 187 -6.91 -4.30 -5.56
CA SER A 187 -5.52 -4.29 -6.00
C SER A 187 -4.63 -5.28 -5.24
N ARG A 188 -5.05 -5.67 -4.02
CA ARG A 188 -4.36 -6.63 -3.13
C ARG A 188 -5.01 -8.00 -3.13
N PHE A 189 -5.92 -8.29 -4.06
CA PHE A 189 -6.65 -9.56 -4.12
C PHE A 189 -5.73 -10.78 -3.98
N PHE A 190 -4.58 -10.76 -4.66
CA PHE A 190 -3.59 -11.84 -4.63
C PHE A 190 -2.59 -11.78 -3.47
N GLU A 191 -2.76 -10.86 -2.52
CA GLU A 191 -1.89 -10.64 -1.37
C GLU A 191 -2.65 -10.69 -0.03
N TRP A 192 -3.97 -10.91 -0.07
CA TRP A 192 -4.77 -10.99 1.16
C TRP A 192 -4.37 -12.17 2.04
N ASP A 193 -4.00 -13.31 1.45
CA ASP A 193 -3.30 -14.36 2.18
C ASP A 193 -1.80 -14.10 2.15
N SER A 194 -1.28 -13.42 3.18
CA SER A 194 0.12 -12.99 3.24
C SER A 194 1.11 -14.16 3.18
N LYS A 195 0.73 -15.36 3.65
CA LYS A 195 1.57 -16.56 3.63
C LYS A 195 1.71 -17.15 2.23
N HIS A 196 0.71 -16.94 1.38
CA HIS A 196 0.67 -17.42 0.00
C HIS A 196 0.57 -16.26 -1.01
N ALA A 197 1.12 -15.09 -0.66
CA ALA A 197 1.02 -13.89 -1.47
C ALA A 197 1.58 -14.10 -2.90
N GLY A 198 0.74 -13.85 -3.90
CA GLY A 198 1.03 -14.03 -5.33
C GLY A 198 0.73 -15.43 -5.87
N ILE A 199 0.31 -16.37 -5.02
CA ILE A 199 -0.20 -17.66 -5.46
C ILE A 199 -1.69 -17.52 -5.75
N MET A 200 -2.11 -18.02 -6.90
CA MET A 200 -3.52 -18.07 -7.27
C MET A 200 -3.90 -19.44 -7.80
N HIS A 201 -5.20 -19.70 -7.75
CA HIS A 201 -5.83 -20.85 -8.40
C HIS A 201 -6.76 -20.39 -9.51
N TRP A 202 -7.01 -21.27 -10.45
CA TRP A 202 -8.08 -21.07 -11.42
C TRP A 202 -9.38 -21.71 -10.91
N ALA A 203 -10.50 -21.05 -11.16
CA ALA A 203 -11.82 -21.61 -10.96
C ALA A 203 -12.57 -21.69 -12.30
N GLU A 204 -13.24 -22.81 -12.53
CA GLU A 204 -14.22 -22.96 -13.60
C GLU A 204 -15.59 -22.60 -13.05
N VAL A 205 -16.16 -21.53 -13.58
CA VAL A 205 -17.48 -21.01 -13.24
C VAL A 205 -18.44 -21.40 -14.36
N GLN A 206 -19.41 -22.25 -14.05
CA GLN A 206 -20.51 -22.57 -14.96
C GLN A 206 -21.67 -21.61 -14.69
N MET A 207 -22.10 -20.90 -15.73
CA MET A 207 -23.22 -19.97 -15.69
C MET A 207 -24.56 -20.70 -15.89
N GLU A 208 -25.68 -20.03 -15.62
CA GLU A 208 -27.03 -20.60 -15.87
C GLU A 208 -27.30 -20.91 -17.34
N ASP A 209 -26.69 -20.17 -18.28
CA ASP A 209 -26.77 -20.43 -19.73
C ASP A 209 -25.82 -21.54 -20.20
N GLU A 210 -25.23 -22.29 -19.26
CA GLU A 210 -24.27 -23.37 -19.45
C GLU A 210 -22.90 -22.95 -20.01
N SER A 211 -22.68 -21.65 -20.25
CA SER A 211 -21.34 -21.14 -20.56
C SER A 211 -20.39 -21.37 -19.39
N ILE A 212 -19.12 -21.64 -19.72
CA ILE A 212 -18.07 -21.86 -18.73
C ILE A 212 -17.05 -20.73 -18.86
N ARG A 213 -16.75 -20.08 -17.75
CA ARG A 213 -15.71 -19.05 -17.64
C ARG A 213 -14.61 -19.53 -16.70
N ARG A 214 -13.36 -19.29 -17.07
CA ARG A 214 -12.20 -19.48 -16.19
C ARG A 214 -11.90 -18.16 -15.50
N VAL A 215 -11.87 -18.14 -14.18
CA VAL A 215 -11.62 -16.94 -13.38
C VAL A 215 -10.53 -17.19 -12.33
N PRO A 216 -9.72 -16.18 -11.98
CA PRO A 216 -8.74 -16.32 -10.93
C PRO A 216 -9.41 -16.35 -9.56
N ALA A 217 -8.85 -17.13 -8.64
CA ALA A 217 -9.33 -17.32 -7.28
C ALA A 217 -8.18 -17.41 -6.28
N VAL A 218 -8.44 -16.97 -5.06
CA VAL A 218 -7.54 -17.07 -3.91
C VAL A 218 -8.27 -17.71 -2.74
N ARG A 219 -7.52 -18.43 -1.91
CA ARG A 219 -8.02 -19.01 -0.67
C ARG A 219 -7.71 -18.06 0.47
N LEU A 220 -8.67 -17.82 1.34
CA LEU A 220 -8.43 -17.18 2.62
C LEU A 220 -8.52 -18.23 3.71
N HIS A 221 -7.39 -18.45 4.39
CA HIS A 221 -7.31 -19.34 5.54
C HIS A 221 -7.85 -18.67 6.81
N ARG A 222 -8.12 -19.48 7.83
CA ARG A 222 -8.60 -18.99 9.12
C ARG A 222 -7.70 -17.91 9.74
N GLU A 223 -6.39 -17.99 9.53
CA GLU A 223 -5.41 -17.03 10.04
C GLU A 223 -5.58 -15.63 9.48
N PHE A 224 -6.15 -15.48 8.27
CA PHE A 224 -6.47 -14.17 7.68
C PHE A 224 -7.31 -13.33 8.63
N TRP A 225 -8.30 -13.95 9.29
CA TRP A 225 -9.22 -13.24 10.18
C TRP A 225 -8.52 -12.68 11.42
N SER A 226 -7.54 -13.40 11.97
CA SER A 226 -6.78 -12.92 13.12
C SER A 226 -5.64 -11.97 12.73
N GLU A 227 -4.91 -12.26 11.65
CA GLU A 227 -3.67 -11.57 11.28
C GLU A 227 -3.95 -10.29 10.49
N GLN A 228 -4.80 -10.36 9.44
CA GLN A 228 -5.07 -9.24 8.55
C GLN A 228 -6.32 -8.45 8.94
N ALA A 229 -7.41 -9.16 9.26
CA ALA A 229 -8.65 -8.51 9.67
C ALA A 229 -8.64 -8.06 11.14
N GLU A 230 -7.70 -8.56 11.95
CA GLU A 230 -7.60 -8.29 13.40
C GLU A 230 -8.90 -8.61 14.17
N CYS A 231 -9.60 -9.68 13.80
CA CYS A 231 -10.75 -10.19 14.53
C CYS A 231 -10.34 -10.71 15.91
N THR A 232 -11.17 -10.46 16.94
CA THR A 232 -10.97 -11.11 18.23
C THR A 232 -11.19 -12.62 18.14
N PRO A 233 -10.56 -13.44 19.00
CA PRO A 233 -10.73 -14.88 18.98
C PRO A 233 -12.20 -15.33 19.01
N GLU A 234 -13.04 -14.64 19.80
CA GLU A 234 -14.46 -14.96 19.93
C GLU A 234 -15.26 -14.64 18.66
N ALA A 235 -14.85 -13.61 17.92
CA ALA A 235 -15.53 -13.19 16.70
C ALA A 235 -15.19 -14.10 15.51
N ILE A 236 -14.00 -14.71 15.50
CA ILE A 236 -13.56 -15.66 14.44
C ILE A 236 -14.51 -16.87 14.37
N ASP A 237 -15.07 -17.30 15.49
CA ASP A 237 -16.04 -18.41 15.53
C ASP A 237 -17.47 -18.01 15.12
N GLN A 238 -17.70 -16.72 14.83
CA GLN A 238 -19.02 -16.15 14.55
C GLN A 238 -19.03 -15.26 13.31
N LEU A 239 -18.13 -15.53 12.36
CA LEU A 239 -18.04 -14.78 11.11
C LEU A 239 -19.21 -15.10 10.18
N LEU A 240 -19.81 -14.06 9.61
CA LEU A 240 -20.96 -14.13 8.71
C LEU A 240 -20.62 -13.46 7.37
N ALA A 241 -20.59 -14.23 6.29
CA ALA A 241 -20.48 -13.69 4.94
C ALA A 241 -21.81 -13.07 4.50
N VAL A 242 -21.77 -11.88 3.90
CA VAL A 242 -22.97 -11.18 3.43
C VAL A 242 -22.85 -10.67 1.99
N ASP A 243 -24.00 -10.58 1.33
CA ASP A 243 -24.11 -10.05 -0.02
C ASP A 243 -24.19 -8.49 -0.04
N ALA A 244 -24.28 -7.91 -1.22
CA ALA A 244 -24.40 -6.47 -1.45
C ALA A 244 -25.67 -5.84 -0.85
N LYS A 245 -26.68 -6.64 -0.48
CA LYS A 245 -27.90 -6.20 0.21
C LYS A 245 -27.80 -6.40 1.72
N GLY A 246 -26.67 -6.92 2.22
CA GLY A 246 -26.46 -7.26 3.62
C GLY A 246 -27.18 -8.54 4.06
N GLN A 247 -27.63 -9.37 3.11
CA GLN A 247 -28.25 -10.66 3.43
C GLN A 247 -27.16 -11.70 3.73
N GLU A 248 -27.43 -12.57 4.70
CA GLU A 248 -26.53 -13.66 5.07
C GLU A 248 -26.37 -14.65 3.89
N ILE A 249 -25.13 -14.86 3.48
CA ILE A 249 -24.75 -15.93 2.54
C ILE A 249 -24.53 -17.21 3.32
N SER A 250 -23.59 -17.17 4.28
CA SER A 250 -23.28 -18.30 5.15
C SER A 250 -22.44 -17.89 6.37
N LYS A 251 -22.37 -18.79 7.36
CA LYS A 251 -21.38 -18.71 8.45
C LYS A 251 -20.04 -19.26 7.97
N ILE A 252 -18.97 -18.52 8.22
CA ILE A 252 -17.62 -18.93 7.86
C ILE A 252 -17.09 -19.82 8.99
N THR A 253 -17.00 -21.13 8.73
CA THR A 253 -16.50 -22.13 9.70
C THR A 253 -15.11 -22.67 9.35
N GLY A 254 -14.56 -22.28 8.20
CA GLY A 254 -13.28 -22.75 7.69
C GLY A 254 -12.75 -21.83 6.61
N ASP A 255 -11.94 -22.39 5.72
CA ASP A 255 -11.36 -21.63 4.63
C ASP A 255 -12.41 -21.28 3.58
N ILE A 256 -12.28 -20.08 3.01
CA ILE A 256 -13.15 -19.61 1.95
C ILE A 256 -12.32 -19.33 0.69
N TRP A 257 -13.00 -19.32 -0.44
CA TRP A 257 -12.45 -18.94 -1.72
C TRP A 257 -13.08 -17.64 -2.18
N LEU A 258 -12.23 -16.69 -2.55
CA LEU A 258 -12.64 -15.47 -3.23
C LEU A 258 -12.21 -15.57 -4.70
N PHE A 259 -13.02 -15.07 -5.63
CA PHE A 259 -12.73 -15.11 -7.07
C PHE A 259 -13.20 -13.83 -7.77
N LEU A 260 -12.64 -13.51 -8.94
CA LEU A 260 -13.07 -12.35 -9.73
C LEU A 260 -14.29 -12.74 -10.57
N ALA A 261 -15.48 -12.29 -10.16
CA ALA A 261 -16.77 -12.85 -10.58
C ALA A 261 -17.28 -12.31 -11.93
N ASP A 262 -17.05 -11.03 -12.20
CA ASP A 262 -17.51 -10.34 -13.41
C ASP A 262 -16.49 -10.45 -14.55
N GLU A 263 -16.85 -10.00 -15.75
CA GLU A 263 -15.97 -10.03 -16.93
C GLU A 263 -14.87 -8.97 -16.88
N ALA A 264 -15.13 -7.85 -16.20
CA ALA A 264 -14.16 -6.78 -16.02
C ALA A 264 -13.21 -7.05 -14.84
N PHE A 265 -13.42 -8.14 -14.08
CA PHE A 265 -12.64 -8.49 -12.88
C PHE A 265 -12.64 -7.38 -11.82
N LYS A 266 -13.75 -6.64 -11.72
CA LYS A 266 -14.00 -5.55 -10.76
C LYS A 266 -14.77 -6.03 -9.53
N GLN A 267 -15.36 -7.22 -9.57
CA GLN A 267 -16.23 -7.74 -8.53
C GLN A 267 -15.68 -9.02 -7.91
N VAL A 268 -15.68 -9.07 -6.58
CA VAL A 268 -15.28 -10.26 -5.83
C VAL A 268 -16.50 -11.15 -5.60
N GLY A 269 -16.36 -12.42 -5.94
CA GLY A 269 -17.29 -13.48 -5.58
C GLY A 269 -16.79 -14.30 -4.39
N TYR A 270 -17.70 -15.05 -3.78
CA TYR A 270 -17.49 -15.88 -2.59
C TYR A 270 -17.86 -17.33 -2.85
N PHE A 271 -17.05 -18.25 -2.32
CA PHE A 271 -17.33 -19.68 -2.30
C PHE A 271 -16.75 -20.36 -1.05
N ASP A 272 -17.57 -21.10 -0.30
CA ASP A 272 -17.14 -21.82 0.92
C ASP A 272 -17.14 -23.36 0.78
N GLY A 273 -17.28 -23.85 -0.45
CA GLY A 273 -17.46 -25.29 -0.73
C GLY A 273 -18.92 -25.69 -0.95
N GLN A 274 -19.89 -24.88 -0.50
CA GLN A 274 -21.32 -25.17 -0.61
C GLN A 274 -22.10 -23.99 -1.21
N ASN A 275 -21.86 -22.78 -0.72
CA ASN A 275 -22.57 -21.57 -1.09
C ASN A 275 -21.73 -20.75 -2.06
N ILE A 276 -22.37 -20.21 -3.10
CA ILE A 276 -21.74 -19.36 -4.12
C ILE A 276 -22.47 -18.02 -4.14
N CYS A 277 -21.73 -16.92 -4.10
CA CYS A 277 -22.31 -15.58 -4.23
C CYS A 277 -21.43 -14.71 -5.12
N THR A 278 -21.98 -14.17 -6.21
CA THR A 278 -21.29 -13.20 -7.06
C THR A 278 -21.35 -11.79 -6.49
N GLU A 279 -22.43 -11.46 -5.77
CA GLU A 279 -22.65 -10.15 -5.14
C GLU A 279 -22.10 -10.13 -3.71
N PHE A 280 -20.97 -10.77 -3.45
CA PHE A 280 -20.33 -10.74 -2.14
C PHE A 280 -19.89 -9.32 -1.80
N SER A 281 -20.17 -8.86 -0.58
CA SER A 281 -19.82 -7.52 -0.14
C SER A 281 -18.83 -7.51 1.01
N GLY A 282 -18.98 -8.44 1.96
CA GLY A 282 -18.11 -8.47 3.11
C GLY A 282 -18.46 -9.50 4.17
N VAL A 283 -17.80 -9.38 5.31
CA VAL A 283 -17.92 -10.27 6.45
C VAL A 283 -18.25 -9.49 7.72
N ILE A 284 -19.25 -9.94 8.45
CA ILE A 284 -19.59 -9.43 9.77
C ILE A 284 -18.84 -10.26 10.82
N ALA A 285 -18.09 -9.58 11.68
CA ALA A 285 -17.41 -10.14 12.84
C ALA A 285 -18.11 -9.66 14.12
N GLY A 286 -18.94 -10.53 14.72
CA GLY A 286 -19.81 -10.17 15.85
C GLY A 286 -21.09 -9.46 15.41
N GLU A 287 -21.41 -8.30 15.99
CA GLU A 287 -22.62 -7.54 15.66
C GLU A 287 -22.30 -6.28 14.85
N LEU A 288 -23.16 -5.93 13.88
CA LEU A 288 -23.16 -4.59 13.29
C LEU A 288 -23.82 -3.62 14.27
N LYS A 289 -23.01 -2.80 14.95
CA LYS A 289 -23.49 -1.66 15.72
C LYS A 289 -22.99 -0.39 15.05
N GLU A 290 -23.90 0.53 14.72
CA GLU A 290 -23.52 1.92 14.47
C GLU A 290 -22.75 2.41 15.70
N ARG A 291 -21.45 2.69 15.53
CA ARG A 291 -20.65 3.26 16.61
C ARG A 291 -21.01 4.74 16.68
N LYS A 292 -22.13 5.07 17.34
CA LYS A 292 -22.45 6.44 17.76
C LYS A 292 -21.50 6.85 18.88
N VAL A 293 -20.23 7.04 18.55
CA VAL A 293 -19.25 7.61 19.45
C VAL A 293 -19.44 9.13 19.39
N GLU A 294 -19.73 9.74 20.53
CA GLU A 294 -19.74 11.19 20.64
C GLU A 294 -18.32 11.69 20.33
N LYS A 295 -18.20 12.48 19.27
CA LYS A 295 -16.91 12.94 18.78
C LYS A 295 -16.30 13.92 19.80
N GLN A 296 -15.23 13.50 20.46
CA GLN A 296 -14.44 14.37 21.31
C GLN A 296 -13.66 15.33 20.43
N ILE A 297 -13.85 16.64 20.62
CA ILE A 297 -13.11 17.66 19.86
C ILE A 297 -11.96 18.21 20.70
N ARG A 298 -10.77 18.24 20.11
CA ARG A 298 -9.57 18.84 20.72
C ARG A 298 -8.69 19.46 19.65
N VAL A 299 -8.65 20.79 19.63
CA VAL A 299 -7.88 21.59 18.66
C VAL A 299 -6.58 22.03 19.32
N PRO A 300 -5.41 21.86 18.67
CA PRO A 300 -4.15 22.36 19.20
C PRO A 300 -4.09 23.89 19.18
N GLY A 301 -3.32 24.46 20.10
CA GLY A 301 -3.03 25.89 20.24
C GLY A 301 -1.60 26.28 19.86
N THR A 302 -0.75 25.35 19.43
CA THR A 302 0.60 25.67 18.93
C THR A 302 0.53 26.63 17.74
N ARG A 303 1.45 27.60 17.68
CA ARG A 303 1.58 28.53 16.56
C ARG A 303 2.40 27.92 15.42
N ALA A 304 2.12 28.30 14.19
CA ALA A 304 2.84 27.83 13.00
C ALA A 304 4.37 28.00 13.06
N ASP A 305 4.87 29.08 13.67
CA ASP A 305 6.32 29.33 13.82
C ASP A 305 7.01 28.50 14.91
N GLU A 306 6.22 27.82 15.74
CA GLU A 306 6.64 26.91 16.80
C GLU A 306 6.27 25.45 16.47
N SER A 307 5.69 25.22 15.28
CA SER A 307 5.17 23.93 14.82
C SER A 307 6.31 22.97 14.46
N GLU A 308 6.24 21.78 15.01
CA GLU A 308 7.13 20.66 14.69
C GLU A 308 6.41 19.58 13.87
N PHE A 309 5.08 19.61 13.86
CA PHE A 309 4.20 18.78 13.03
C PHE A 309 2.89 19.52 12.75
N TYR A 310 2.37 19.45 11.53
CA TYR A 310 1.06 20.03 11.20
C TYR A 310 0.08 19.02 10.58
N ILE A 311 -1.22 19.26 10.76
CA ILE A 311 -2.29 18.59 10.03
C ILE A 311 -3.06 19.63 9.22
N GLN A 312 -2.95 19.57 7.90
CA GLN A 312 -3.67 20.44 6.97
C GLN A 312 -4.90 19.70 6.43
N VAL A 313 -6.08 20.29 6.58
CA VAL A 313 -7.33 19.75 6.05
C VAL A 313 -7.72 20.48 4.77
N VAL A 314 -7.95 19.72 3.71
CA VAL A 314 -8.32 20.18 2.38
C VAL A 314 -9.69 19.63 2.02
N LYS A 315 -10.59 20.50 1.56
CA LYS A 315 -11.90 20.12 1.01
C LYS A 315 -12.09 20.82 -0.32
N GLN A 316 -12.48 20.07 -1.36
CA GLN A 316 -12.68 20.60 -2.72
C GLN A 316 -11.48 21.41 -3.26
N GLY A 317 -10.26 20.93 -2.97
CA GLY A 317 -9.01 21.56 -3.41
C GLY A 317 -8.62 22.83 -2.65
N GLN A 318 -9.38 23.24 -1.63
CA GLN A 318 -9.08 24.39 -0.78
C GLN A 318 -8.72 23.95 0.64
N THR A 319 -7.69 24.57 1.21
CA THR A 319 -7.38 24.39 2.64
C THR A 319 -8.49 25.02 3.46
N VAL A 320 -9.14 24.20 4.30
CA VAL A 320 -10.21 24.64 5.22
C VAL A 320 -9.70 24.82 6.64
N ALA A 321 -8.64 24.10 7.03
CA ALA A 321 -7.98 24.26 8.31
C ALA A 321 -6.52 23.82 8.23
N CYS A 322 -5.69 24.36 9.12
CA CYS A 322 -4.33 23.90 9.37
C CYS A 322 -4.10 23.92 10.88
N HIS A 323 -3.77 22.77 11.45
CA HIS A 323 -3.62 22.55 12.87
C HIS A 323 -2.15 22.24 13.16
N ASP A 324 -1.47 23.16 13.83
CA ASP A 324 -0.05 23.08 14.16
C ASP A 324 0.15 22.45 15.53
N TYR A 325 1.19 21.63 15.68
CA TYR A 325 1.53 20.91 16.91
C TYR A 325 3.01 21.07 17.23
N SER A 326 3.31 21.25 18.52
CA SER A 326 4.65 21.10 19.09
C SER A 326 4.72 19.81 19.90
N LEU A 327 5.90 19.21 20.02
CA LEU A 327 6.12 18.05 20.89
C LEU A 327 5.74 18.37 22.33
N ARG A 328 6.02 19.59 22.79
CA ARG A 328 5.65 20.05 24.13
C ARG A 328 4.13 20.01 24.34
N GLU A 329 3.35 20.52 23.39
CA GLU A 329 1.90 20.48 23.46
C GLU A 329 1.37 19.05 23.38
N LEU A 330 1.89 18.23 22.47
CA LEU A 330 1.48 16.83 22.36
C LEU A 330 1.71 16.05 23.67
N LEU A 331 2.83 16.27 24.35
CA LEU A 331 3.12 15.63 25.64
C LEU A 331 2.24 16.14 26.78
N HIS A 332 2.04 17.46 26.87
CA HIS A 332 1.33 18.06 28.00
C HIS A 332 -0.18 17.95 27.86
N ASP A 333 -0.67 18.32 26.68
CA ASP A 333 -2.09 18.34 26.40
C ASP A 333 -2.50 16.94 25.94
N PHE A 334 -1.94 16.40 24.86
CA PHE A 334 -2.40 15.13 24.27
C PHE A 334 -1.77 13.87 24.91
N GLY A 335 -1.13 14.01 26.08
CA GLY A 335 -0.43 12.90 26.75
C GLY A 335 -1.36 11.76 27.19
N ASP A 336 -2.65 12.02 27.37
CA ASP A 336 -3.66 11.00 27.68
C ASP A 336 -3.94 10.04 26.50
N LEU A 337 -3.55 10.42 25.29
CA LEU A 337 -3.75 9.66 24.05
C LEU A 337 -2.48 8.95 23.58
N GLU A 338 -1.40 9.03 24.36
CA GLU A 338 -0.14 8.38 24.05
C GLU A 338 -0.29 6.85 24.07
N SER A 339 0.29 6.20 23.08
CA SER A 339 0.29 4.74 22.94
C SER A 339 1.68 4.22 22.59
N CYS A 340 1.91 2.95 22.90
CA CYS A 340 3.08 2.20 22.45
C CYS A 340 2.66 1.14 21.44
N GLU A 341 3.35 1.08 20.31
CA GLU A 341 3.12 0.08 19.26
C GLU A 341 4.44 -0.60 18.90
N THR A 342 4.38 -1.91 18.63
CA THR A 342 5.54 -2.70 18.21
C THR A 342 5.42 -3.09 16.74
N TYR A 343 6.49 -2.88 16.00
CA TYR A 343 6.62 -3.16 14.57
C TYR A 343 7.81 -4.10 14.35
N GLU A 344 7.58 -5.21 13.66
CA GLU A 344 8.62 -6.15 13.27
C GLU A 344 8.74 -6.20 11.75
N TYR A 345 9.97 -6.27 11.25
CA TYR A 345 10.22 -6.27 9.81
C TYR A 345 11.59 -6.80 9.44
N TYR A 346 11.69 -7.28 8.21
CA TYR A 346 12.96 -7.65 7.61
C TYR A 346 13.61 -6.43 6.96
N ASN A 347 14.85 -6.12 7.32
CA ASN A 347 15.62 -5.04 6.73
C ASN A 347 16.81 -5.61 5.95
N HIS A 348 16.77 -5.49 4.62
CA HIS A 348 17.80 -6.01 3.71
C HIS A 348 19.18 -5.35 3.87
N ASN A 349 19.25 -4.15 4.48
CA ASN A 349 20.49 -3.39 4.61
C ASN A 349 21.26 -3.69 5.91
N MET A 350 20.74 -4.56 6.78
CA MET A 350 21.43 -5.01 8.00
C MET A 350 22.59 -5.96 7.66
N ASN A 351 23.52 -6.13 8.61
CA ASN A 351 24.60 -7.10 8.54
C ASN A 351 25.41 -7.02 7.24
N HIS A 352 25.83 -5.80 6.87
CA HIS A 352 26.55 -5.53 5.62
C HIS A 352 25.80 -6.00 4.34
N GLY A 353 24.47 -5.90 4.34
CA GLY A 353 23.63 -6.28 3.19
C GLY A 353 23.20 -7.74 3.17
N GLN A 354 23.48 -8.51 4.22
CA GLN A 354 22.93 -9.87 4.37
C GLN A 354 21.47 -9.86 4.82
N GLY A 355 21.01 -8.74 5.37
CA GLY A 355 19.67 -8.57 5.89
C GLY A 355 19.47 -9.20 7.27
N GLY A 356 18.34 -8.87 7.89
CA GLY A 356 18.01 -9.34 9.23
C GLY A 356 16.66 -8.83 9.72
N GLN A 357 16.13 -9.47 10.76
CA GLN A 357 14.92 -9.02 11.43
C GLN A 357 15.24 -7.86 12.37
N ARG A 358 14.37 -6.85 12.36
CA ARG A 358 14.41 -5.71 13.27
C ARG A 358 13.05 -5.54 13.93
N ARG A 359 13.08 -5.24 15.23
CA ARG A 359 11.92 -4.87 16.04
C ARG A 359 12.05 -3.43 16.47
N VAL A 360 10.95 -2.69 16.37
CA VAL A 360 10.85 -1.34 16.93
C VAL A 360 9.60 -1.25 17.78
N THR A 361 9.77 -0.89 19.05
CA THR A 361 8.67 -0.44 19.89
C THR A 361 8.71 1.08 19.93
N ALA A 362 7.69 1.72 19.37
CA ALA A 362 7.61 3.17 19.25
C ALA A 362 6.57 3.75 20.21
N LYS A 363 6.84 4.94 20.73
CA LYS A 363 5.99 5.67 21.66
C LYS A 363 5.57 7.00 21.05
N GLY A 364 4.27 7.29 21.07
CA GLY A 364 3.70 8.48 20.48
C GLY A 364 2.19 8.41 20.28
N TRP A 365 1.67 9.04 19.24
CA TRP A 365 0.22 9.22 19.04
C TRP A 365 -0.25 8.60 17.73
N SER A 366 -1.40 7.92 17.76
CA SER A 366 -2.04 7.44 16.55
C SER A 366 -2.48 8.63 15.69
N LEU A 367 -2.06 8.66 14.42
CA LEU A 367 -2.50 9.70 13.48
C LEU A 367 -4.02 9.67 13.28
N LEU A 368 -4.64 8.48 13.30
CA LEU A 368 -6.09 8.35 13.23
C LEU A 368 -6.77 9.04 14.41
N THR A 369 -6.28 8.82 15.63
CA THR A 369 -6.85 9.42 16.84
C THR A 369 -6.68 10.94 16.83
N LEU A 370 -5.52 11.46 16.43
CA LEU A 370 -5.32 12.90 16.28
C LEU A 370 -6.31 13.52 15.28
N LEU A 371 -6.60 12.82 14.18
CA LEU A 371 -7.60 13.26 13.19
C LEU A 371 -9.02 13.25 13.74
N GLU A 372 -9.41 12.20 14.47
CA GLU A 372 -10.76 12.07 15.05
C GLU A 372 -11.10 13.25 15.99
N LEU A 373 -10.09 13.91 16.57
CA LEU A 373 -10.26 15.07 17.46
C LEU A 373 -10.56 16.39 16.74
N LEU A 374 -10.25 16.48 15.44
CA LEU A 374 -10.35 17.74 14.71
C LEU A 374 -11.76 17.97 14.20
N PRO A 375 -12.32 19.19 14.34
CA PRO A 375 -13.73 19.45 14.03
C PRO A 375 -14.10 19.20 12.55
N GLU A 376 -13.17 19.43 11.62
CA GLU A 376 -13.40 19.28 10.18
C GLU A 376 -13.41 17.82 9.71
N ILE A 377 -12.82 16.92 10.48
CA ILE A 377 -12.67 15.51 10.12
C ILE A 377 -14.00 14.77 10.33
N PRO A 378 -14.45 13.92 9.41
CA PRO A 378 -15.69 13.17 9.59
C PRO A 378 -15.57 12.11 10.70
N GLN A 379 -16.67 11.43 11.02
CA GLN A 379 -16.63 10.34 12.02
C GLN A 379 -15.77 9.17 11.54
N ARG A 380 -15.31 8.35 12.48
CA ARG A 380 -14.43 7.20 12.21
C ARG A 380 -14.95 6.28 11.10
N GLU A 381 -16.25 5.98 11.07
CA GLU A 381 -16.81 5.10 10.03
C GLU A 381 -16.64 5.66 8.62
N GLU A 382 -16.69 6.99 8.46
CA GLU A 382 -16.42 7.69 7.20
C GLU A 382 -14.92 7.75 6.88
N LEU A 383 -14.04 7.75 7.88
CA LEU A 383 -12.60 7.59 7.63
C LEU A 383 -12.27 6.18 7.18
N GLU A 384 -12.84 5.18 7.87
CA GLU A 384 -12.62 3.77 7.59
C GLU A 384 -13.18 3.38 6.21
N ASN A 385 -14.24 4.02 5.72
CA ASN A 385 -14.80 3.74 4.38
C ASN A 385 -14.02 4.38 3.21
N GLY A 386 -12.93 5.12 3.49
CA GLY A 386 -12.10 5.76 2.45
C GLY A 386 -12.59 7.13 1.96
N SER A 387 -13.48 7.82 2.69
CA SER A 387 -13.95 9.18 2.32
C SER A 387 -12.88 10.27 2.37
N VAL A 388 -11.67 9.91 2.76
CA VAL A 388 -10.54 10.81 2.96
C VAL A 388 -9.29 10.20 2.34
N LYS A 389 -8.49 11.04 1.68
CA LYS A 389 -7.10 10.72 1.30
C LYS A 389 -6.15 11.45 2.22
N PHE A 390 -5.00 10.87 2.53
CA PHE A 390 -3.98 11.56 3.30
C PHE A 390 -2.61 11.40 2.68
N GLN A 391 -1.73 12.36 2.99
CA GLN A 391 -0.36 12.40 2.53
C GLN A 391 0.53 12.89 3.68
N ILE A 392 1.59 12.16 3.98
CA ILE A 392 2.58 12.55 5.00
C ILE A 392 3.73 13.30 4.33
N PHE A 393 4.23 14.33 5.01
CA PHE A 393 5.32 15.19 4.58
C PHE A 393 6.51 15.07 5.55
N THR A 394 7.72 15.10 5.00
CA THR A 394 8.97 15.07 5.76
C THR A 394 9.83 16.28 5.41
N ASN A 395 10.63 16.77 6.36
CA ASN A 395 11.47 17.96 6.18
C ASN A 395 12.77 17.70 5.39
N ASP A 396 13.11 16.44 5.10
CA ASP A 396 14.39 16.06 4.49
C ASP A 396 14.39 16.01 2.95
N ASN A 397 13.36 16.53 2.27
CA ASN A 397 13.17 16.50 0.79
C ASN A 397 13.25 15.09 0.16
N TYR A 398 13.55 14.07 0.96
CA TYR A 398 13.72 12.69 0.59
C TYR A 398 12.46 11.95 1.00
N LYS A 399 11.69 11.51 -0.01
CA LYS A 399 10.42 10.76 0.08
C LYS A 399 9.17 11.63 0.22
N GLU A 400 8.92 12.40 -0.82
CA GLU A 400 7.61 13.01 -1.04
C GLU A 400 6.62 11.97 -1.63
N LYS A 401 5.43 11.90 -1.01
CA LYS A 401 4.10 11.54 -1.54
C LYS A 401 3.81 10.05 -1.79
N ILE A 402 3.38 9.35 -0.74
CA ILE A 402 2.38 8.30 -0.95
C ILE A 402 1.03 8.90 -0.56
N VAL A 403 0.18 9.14 -1.55
CA VAL A 403 -1.24 9.40 -1.29
C VAL A 403 -1.84 8.07 -0.86
N LEU A 404 -2.27 8.00 0.39
CA LEU A 404 -2.86 6.83 1.00
C LEU A 404 -4.35 7.06 1.24
N GLU A 405 -5.13 6.00 1.21
CA GLU A 405 -6.57 6.05 1.50
C GLU A 405 -6.78 5.97 3.02
N ALA A 406 -7.78 6.66 3.57
CA ALA A 406 -7.96 6.74 5.03
C ALA A 406 -8.31 5.40 5.70
N ASN A 407 -8.84 4.43 4.96
CA ASN A 407 -8.96 3.05 5.43
C ASN A 407 -7.59 2.49 5.85
N GLU A 408 -6.50 2.88 5.18
CA GLU A 408 -5.13 2.50 5.51
C GLU A 408 -4.67 3.10 6.85
N LEU A 409 -5.13 4.31 7.24
CA LEU A 409 -4.83 4.88 8.57
C LEU A 409 -5.36 3.98 9.69
N SER A 410 -6.59 3.48 9.51
CA SER A 410 -7.22 2.57 10.45
C SER A 410 -6.64 1.15 10.38
N ALA A 411 -6.20 0.72 9.20
CA ALA A 411 -5.64 -0.61 8.96
C ALA A 411 -4.24 -0.74 9.56
N TYR A 412 -3.32 0.15 9.21
CA TYR A 412 -1.89 -0.07 9.39
C TYR A 412 -1.26 0.74 10.53
N ARG A 413 -2.04 1.12 11.56
CA ARG A 413 -1.51 1.64 12.84
C ARG A 413 -0.45 2.74 12.67
N PHE A 414 -0.80 3.78 11.91
CA PHE A 414 0.10 4.92 11.70
C PHE A 414 0.32 5.66 13.03
N LEU A 415 1.56 5.64 13.53
CA LEU A 415 1.94 6.24 14.80
C LEU A 415 2.98 7.35 14.56
N LEU A 416 2.64 8.58 14.99
CA LEU A 416 3.57 9.70 15.10
C LEU A 416 4.40 9.52 16.37
N ALA A 417 5.57 8.93 16.23
CA ALA A 417 6.46 8.60 17.32
C ALA A 417 7.45 9.74 17.59
N TYR A 418 7.76 9.96 18.87
CA TYR A 418 8.82 10.87 19.32
C TYR A 418 9.96 10.12 20.06
N GLU A 419 9.69 8.90 20.53
CA GLU A 419 10.66 7.98 21.15
C GLU A 419 10.52 6.57 20.56
N GLN A 420 11.62 5.84 20.55
CA GLN A 420 11.67 4.45 20.06
C GLN A 420 12.66 3.61 20.86
N ASP A 421 12.35 2.34 21.00
CA ASP A 421 13.26 1.27 21.37
C ASP A 421 13.43 0.37 20.13
N GLN A 422 14.65 0.32 19.58
CA GLN A 422 14.95 -0.37 18.33
C GLN A 422 15.97 -1.49 18.58
N ARG A 423 15.68 -2.68 18.07
CA ARG A 423 16.47 -3.89 18.36
C ARG A 423 16.75 -4.73 17.12
N SER A 424 17.98 -5.21 17.02
CA SER A 424 18.38 -6.36 16.21
C SER A 424 18.63 -7.59 17.11
N GLN A 425 18.89 -8.75 16.49
CA GLN A 425 19.25 -9.96 17.23
C GLN A 425 20.46 -9.78 18.16
N ASP A 426 21.49 -9.06 17.71
CA ASP A 426 22.73 -8.84 18.47
C ASP A 426 22.77 -7.50 19.21
N GLY A 427 21.87 -6.56 18.89
CA GLY A 427 21.84 -5.20 19.43
C GLY A 427 23.02 -4.33 19.01
N LEU A 428 23.77 -4.73 17.97
CA LEU A 428 24.99 -4.04 17.53
C LEU A 428 24.76 -3.13 16.31
N GLU A 429 23.55 -3.14 15.75
CA GLU A 429 23.24 -2.34 14.58
C GLU A 429 23.12 -0.85 14.91
N LYS A 430 23.47 -0.01 13.94
CA LYS A 430 23.42 1.44 14.15
C LYS A 430 21.99 1.90 14.50
N GLY A 431 21.88 2.57 15.64
CA GLY A 431 20.61 3.10 16.15
C GLY A 431 19.82 2.12 17.01
N ASP A 432 20.36 0.92 17.27
CA ASP A 432 19.78 0.03 18.26
C ASP A 432 19.97 0.57 19.67
N THR A 433 18.95 0.36 20.49
CA THR A 433 18.90 0.75 21.91
C THR A 433 19.29 -0.42 22.81
N SER A 434 18.96 -1.64 22.38
CA SER A 434 19.34 -2.90 23.04
C SER A 434 19.27 -4.09 22.09
N SER A 435 19.61 -5.27 22.61
CA SER A 435 19.49 -6.54 21.88
C SER A 435 18.06 -7.10 21.95
N TRP A 436 17.69 -7.95 20.99
CA TRP A 436 16.35 -8.57 20.93
C TRP A 436 15.97 -9.32 22.22
N ALA A 437 16.94 -9.97 22.85
CA ALA A 437 16.73 -10.78 24.05
C ALA A 437 16.63 -9.97 25.35
N ASP A 438 16.82 -8.64 25.28
CA ASP A 438 16.67 -7.77 26.45
C ASP A 438 15.21 -7.80 26.94
N GLU A 439 14.98 -7.95 28.24
CA GLU A 439 13.63 -7.97 28.80
C GLU A 439 13.08 -6.54 28.98
N ASP A 440 13.95 -5.54 29.11
CA ASP A 440 13.58 -4.15 29.39
C ASP A 440 13.53 -3.29 28.13
N LEU A 441 12.52 -2.42 28.00
CA LEU A 441 12.42 -1.43 26.91
C LEU A 441 13.31 -0.22 27.19
N HIS A 442 14.22 0.10 26.27
CA HIS A 442 15.16 1.21 26.37
C HIS A 442 14.81 2.33 25.39
N PHE A 443 13.75 3.08 25.69
CA PHE A 443 13.33 4.18 24.83
C PHE A 443 14.40 5.27 24.71
N ALA A 444 14.66 5.68 23.47
CA ALA A 444 15.51 6.80 23.13
C ALA A 444 14.73 7.83 22.28
N PRO A 445 14.98 9.14 22.46
CA PRO A 445 14.39 10.17 21.63
C PRO A 445 14.76 10.00 20.16
N ILE A 446 13.80 10.27 19.28
CA ILE A 446 14.04 10.33 17.84
C ILE A 446 14.91 11.55 17.54
N LYS A 447 16.00 11.31 16.79
CA LYS A 447 16.95 12.34 16.37
C LYS A 447 16.76 12.63 14.89
N GLY A 448 16.63 13.91 14.53
CA GLY A 448 16.32 14.35 13.18
C GLY A 448 16.23 15.86 13.06
N THR A 449 15.81 16.34 11.89
CA THR A 449 15.45 17.75 11.67
C THR A 449 14.07 18.08 12.26
N THR A 450 13.23 17.07 12.48
CA THR A 450 12.06 17.12 13.36
C THR A 450 12.21 16.07 14.46
N PRO A 451 11.52 16.21 15.60
CA PRO A 451 11.54 15.21 16.66
C PRO A 451 10.67 13.98 16.34
N PHE A 452 10.11 13.88 15.13
CA PHE A 452 9.10 12.89 14.80
C PHE A 452 9.52 11.91 13.72
N ARG A 453 9.00 10.69 13.86
CA ARG A 453 8.98 9.66 12.82
C ARG A 453 7.58 9.07 12.75
N VAL A 454 7.10 8.74 11.56
CA VAL A 454 5.87 7.97 11.42
C VAL A 454 6.20 6.51 11.16
N TYR A 455 5.70 5.65 12.05
CA TYR A 455 5.69 4.20 11.88
C TYR A 455 4.33 3.74 11.34
N CYS A 456 4.32 2.67 10.53
CA CYS A 456 3.10 1.97 10.18
C CYS A 456 3.34 0.46 10.16
N GLY A 457 2.33 -0.32 10.54
CA GLY A 457 2.31 -1.77 10.55
C GLY A 457 1.88 -2.39 9.21
N LYS A 458 2.02 -1.67 8.10
CA LYS A 458 1.85 -2.27 6.77
C LYS A 458 2.97 -3.29 6.61
N GLU A 459 2.65 -4.51 6.21
CA GLU A 459 3.54 -5.70 6.08
C GLU A 459 4.65 -5.55 5.01
N SER A 460 5.22 -4.35 4.88
CA SER A 460 6.32 -4.02 4.00
C SER A 460 7.66 -4.20 4.72
N ALA A 461 8.72 -4.43 3.95
CA ALA A 461 10.11 -4.54 4.41
C ALA A 461 10.66 -3.29 5.16
N ASN A 462 9.83 -2.28 5.49
CA ASN A 462 10.24 -1.17 6.34
C ASN A 462 9.04 -0.42 6.98
N PRO A 463 8.72 -0.63 8.27
CA PRO A 463 7.62 0.02 8.98
C PRO A 463 7.96 1.48 9.33
N SER A 464 9.24 1.90 9.20
CA SER A 464 9.62 3.31 9.29
C SER A 464 9.38 3.99 7.93
N VAL A 465 8.14 4.37 7.66
CA VAL A 465 7.79 4.91 6.34
C VAL A 465 8.31 6.34 6.17
N TYR A 466 8.32 7.15 7.24
CA TYR A 466 8.66 8.59 7.14
C TYR A 466 9.55 9.07 8.30
N LYS A 467 10.85 9.29 8.04
CA LYS A 467 11.77 9.96 8.96
C LYS A 467 11.55 11.47 8.87
N ASN A 468 11.86 12.22 9.94
CA ASN A 468 11.73 13.68 9.93
C ASN A 468 10.31 14.14 9.56
N ALA A 469 9.30 13.44 10.05
CA ALA A 469 7.91 13.75 9.75
C ALA A 469 7.58 15.17 10.23
N ALA A 470 7.01 15.97 9.34
CA ALA A 470 6.79 17.40 9.54
C ALA A 470 5.33 17.80 9.33
N GLY A 471 4.53 16.98 8.65
CA GLY A 471 3.11 17.20 8.60
C GLY A 471 2.34 16.15 7.84
N MET A 472 1.03 16.35 7.78
CA MET A 472 0.08 15.52 7.08
C MET A 472 -0.98 16.39 6.41
N VAL A 473 -1.22 16.17 5.13
CA VAL A 473 -2.34 16.78 4.39
C VAL A 473 -3.45 15.75 4.27
N VAL A 474 -4.66 16.15 4.60
CA VAL A 474 -5.85 15.32 4.62
C VAL A 474 -6.88 15.93 3.68
N THR A 475 -7.21 15.22 2.61
CA THR A 475 -8.18 15.63 1.60
C THR A 475 -9.50 14.90 1.81
N ILE A 476 -10.53 15.65 2.17
CA ILE A 476 -11.91 15.14 2.29
C ILE A 476 -12.53 15.10 0.89
N LEU A 477 -13.03 13.93 0.50
CA LEU A 477 -13.55 13.69 -0.85
C LEU A 477 -15.03 14.09 -1.03
N PHE A 478 -15.78 14.27 0.08
CA PHE A 478 -17.22 14.54 0.07
C PHE A 478 -17.61 15.77 0.90
#